data_AF-A0A4Y9QKP1-F1
#
_entry.id   AF-A0A4Y9QKP1-F1
#
_cell.length_a   1.000
_cell.length_b   1.000
_cell.length_c   1.000
_cell.angle_alpha   90.00
_cell.angle_beta   90.00
_cell.angle_gamma   90.00
#
_symmetry.space_group_name_H-M   'P 1'
#
loop_
_entity.id
_entity.type
_entity.pdbx_description
1 polymer ?
#
loop_
_entity_poly.entity_id
_entity_poly.type
_entity_poly.pdbx_seq_one_letter_code
_entity_poly.pdbx_strand_id
1 'polypeptide(L)' 'MKNGRTKNAAALGRPRLLVIGCGDVGMRLLPLVRDRYRVFAVTSQASRCEELRTAGAVPI' A
#
# COMPACT_ATOMS: atom_id res chain seq x y z
N MET A 1 -31.29 -21.16 -10.65
CA MET A 1 -29.98 -21.21 -11.37
C MET A 1 -29.34 -19.83 -11.25
N LYS A 2 -28.14 -19.58 -10.75
CA LYS A 2 -27.00 -20.40 -10.32
C LYS A 2 -26.57 -19.99 -8.90
N ASN A 3 -26.15 -21.01 -8.15
CA ASN A 3 -25.50 -20.92 -6.84
C ASN A 3 -24.21 -20.10 -6.88
N GLY A 4 -23.94 -19.39 -5.79
CA GLY A 4 -22.63 -18.80 -5.54
C GLY A 4 -22.52 -18.12 -4.19
N ARG A 5 -22.99 -18.74 -3.10
CA ARG A 5 -22.51 -18.37 -1.76
C ARG A 5 -21.03 -18.74 -1.70
N THR A 6 -20.17 -17.82 -2.09
CA THR A 6 -18.74 -17.90 -1.83
C THR A 6 -18.58 -17.96 -0.31
N LYS A 7 -18.03 -19.09 0.11
CA LYS A 7 -17.69 -19.43 1.49
C LYS A 7 -17.04 -18.22 2.15
N ASN A 8 -17.44 -17.86 3.37
CA ASN A 8 -16.91 -16.75 4.17
C ASN A 8 -15.38 -16.65 4.02
N ALA A 9 -14.89 -15.87 3.05
CA ALA A 9 -13.52 -15.46 3.02
C ALA A 9 -13.43 -14.47 4.18
N ALA A 10 -12.70 -14.81 5.25
CA ALA A 10 -12.38 -13.86 6.30
C ALA A 10 -12.03 -12.53 5.61
N ALA A 11 -12.77 -11.46 5.93
CA ALA A 11 -12.71 -10.21 5.17
C ALA A 11 -11.24 -9.84 4.94
N LEU A 12 -10.75 -10.05 3.72
CA LEU A 12 -9.37 -9.73 3.39
C LEU A 12 -9.27 -8.22 3.56
N GLY A 13 -8.29 -7.77 4.35
CA GLY A 13 -8.07 -6.35 4.58
C GLY A 13 -7.78 -5.60 3.27
N ARG A 14 -7.40 -4.34 3.39
CA ARG A 14 -7.11 -3.49 2.21
C ARG A 14 -6.11 -4.18 1.26
N PRO A 15 -6.35 -4.19 -0.07
CA PRO A 15 -5.42 -4.73 -1.05
C PRO A 15 -4.01 -4.15 -0.88
N ARG A 16 -2.98 -4.95 -1.15
CA ARG A 16 -1.57 -4.58 -0.91
C ARG A 16 -0.93 -4.06 -2.19
N LEU A 17 -0.25 -2.92 -2.12
CA LEU A 17 0.51 -2.33 -3.22
C LEU A 17 1.98 -2.20 -2.81
N LEU A 18 2.90 -2.70 -3.62
CA LEU A 18 4.34 -2.51 -3.44
C LEU A 18 4.84 -1.47 -4.45
N VAL A 19 5.46 -0.40 -3.96
CA VAL A 19 6.09 0.63 -4.78
C VAL A 19 7.60 0.42 -4.76
N ILE A 20 8.16 0.11 -5.94
CA ILE A 20 9.61 0.02 -6.16
C ILE A 20 10.03 1.35 -6.81
N GLY A 21 10.77 2.16 -6.05
CA GLY A 21 11.12 3.54 -6.42
C GLY A 21 10.19 4.58 -5.78
N CYS A 22 10.52 5.01 -4.56
CA CYS A 22 9.77 6.01 -3.78
C CYS A 22 10.41 7.43 -3.81
N GLY A 23 10.99 7.80 -4.95
CA GLY A 23 11.40 9.19 -5.23
C GLY A 23 10.18 10.09 -5.47
N ASP A 24 10.34 11.18 -6.22
CA ASP A 24 9.27 12.18 -6.42
C ASP A 24 7.96 11.58 -6.97
N VAL A 25 8.06 10.67 -7.93
CA VAL A 25 6.89 10.01 -8.53
C VAL A 25 6.17 9.14 -7.50
N GLY A 26 6.94 8.38 -6.71
CA GLY A 26 6.36 7.56 -5.63
C GLY A 26 5.70 8.43 -4.57
N MET A 27 6.35 9.52 -4.16
CA MET A 27 5.78 10.47 -3.18
C MET A 27 4.50 11.13 -3.68
N ARG A 28 4.40 11.43 -4.99
CA ARG A 28 3.16 11.94 -5.61
C ARG A 28 2.06 10.88 -5.71
N LEU A 29 2.43 9.61 -5.88
CA LEU A 29 1.50 8.49 -5.95
C LEU A 29 0.86 8.19 -4.59
N LEU A 30 1.63 8.23 -3.50
CA LEU A 30 1.20 7.79 -2.17
C LEU A 30 -0.14 8.40 -1.70
N PRO A 31 -0.36 9.73 -1.75
CA PRO A 31 -1.63 10.34 -1.35
C PRO A 31 -2.84 9.85 -2.16
N LEU A 32 -2.64 9.47 -3.43
CA LEU A 32 -3.73 9.08 -4.34
C LEU A 32 -4.25 7.65 -4.09
N VAL A 33 -3.43 6.81 -3.47
CA VAL A 33 -3.70 5.37 -3.31
C VAL A 33 -3.80 4.93 -1.86
N ARG A 34 -3.32 5.73 -0.90
CA ARG A 34 -3.24 5.39 0.54
C ARG A 34 -4.58 5.19 1.25
N ASP A 35 -5.72 5.48 0.62
CA ASP A 35 -7.06 5.22 1.17
C ASP A 35 -7.68 3.92 0.64
N ARG A 36 -7.18 3.41 -0.49
CA ARG A 36 -7.63 2.15 -1.10
C ARG A 36 -6.69 0.98 -0.78
N TYR A 37 -5.38 1.23 -0.75
CA TYR A 37 -4.35 0.20 -0.59
C TYR A 37 -3.54 0.31 0.70
N ARG A 38 -3.14 -0.82 1.27
CA ARG A 38 -2.02 -0.85 2.21
C ARG A 38 -0.73 -0.79 1.39
N VAL A 39 -0.09 0.38 1.39
CA VAL A 39 1.07 0.64 0.53
C VAL A 39 2.36 0.26 1.25
N PHE A 40 3.24 -0.47 0.56
CA PHE A 40 4.60 -0.78 0.97
C PHE A 40 5.56 -0.04 0.04
N ALA A 41 6.57 0.61 0.58
CA ALA A 41 7.55 1.35 -0.20
C ALA A 41 8.96 0.86 0.13
N VAL A 42 9.74 0.51 -0.90
CA VAL A 42 11.12 0.07 -0.72
C VAL A 42 12.03 1.30 -0.65
N THR A 43 12.89 1.35 0.37
CA THR A 43 13.94 2.37 0.48
C THR A 43 15.22 1.76 1.04
N SER A 44 16.38 2.09 0.45
CA SER A 44 17.69 1.77 1.03
C SER A 44 18.14 2.80 2.07
N GLN A 45 17.39 3.89 2.25
CA GLN A 45 17.73 5.00 3.13
C GLN A 45 16.82 5.00 4.36
N ALA A 46 17.37 4.64 5.52
CA ALA A 46 16.63 4.60 6.79
C ALA A 46 16.09 5.98 7.21
N SER A 47 16.80 7.05 6.86
CA SER A 47 16.37 8.43 7.11
C SER A 47 15.04 8.79 6.44
N ARG A 48 14.68 8.12 5.33
CA ARG A 48 13.43 8.36 4.58
C ARG A 48 12.23 7.58 5.12
N CYS A 49 12.42 6.69 6.09
CA CYS A 49 11.33 5.87 6.61
C CYS A 49 10.22 6.70 7.27
N GLU A 50 10.58 7.78 7.97
CA GLU A 50 9.59 8.67 8.61
C GLU A 50 8.78 9.47 7.58
N GLU A 51 9.44 9.98 6.55
CA GLU A 51 8.82 10.66 5.40
C GLU A 51 7.77 9.73 4.73
N LEU A 52 8.16 8.49 4.45
CA LEU A 52 7.29 7.49 3.82
C LEU A 52 6.10 7.11 4.71
N ARG A 53 6.32 6.99 6.02
CA ARG A 53 5.23 6.73 6.99
C ARG A 53 4.23 7.88 7.02
N THR A 54 4.71 9.12 7.05
CA THR A 54 3.87 10.32 7.01
C THR A 54 3.03 10.39 5.73
N ALA A 55 3.59 9.95 4.60
CA ALA A 55 2.88 9.86 3.33
C ALA A 55 1.87 8.69 3.26
N GLY A 56 1.84 7.80 4.26
CA GLY A 56 0.89 6.68 4.35
C GLY A 56 1.43 5.34 3.84
N ALA A 57 2.74 5.20 3.65
CA ALA A 57 3.39 3.96 3.28
C ALA A 57 3.97 3.21 4.49
N VAL A 58 4.12 1.90 4.34
CA VAL A 58 4.92 1.05 5.21
C VAL A 58 6.30 0.87 4.56
N PRO A 59 7.37 1.49 5.07
CA PRO A 59 8.71 1.29 4.53
C PRO A 59 9.16 -0.17 4.76
N ILE A 60 9.78 -0.75 3.73
CA ILE A 60 10.40 -2.08 3.73
C ILE A 60 11.88 -1.93 3.36
#